data_AF-A0A7G1IMK9-F1
#
_entry.id   AF-A0A7G1IMK9-F1
#
_cell.length_a   1.000
_cell.length_b   1.000
_cell.length_c   1.000
_cell.angle_alpha   90.00
_cell.angle_beta   90.00
_cell.angle_gamma   90.00
#
_symmetry.space_group_name_H-M   'P 1'
#
loop_
_entity.id
_entity.type
_entity.pdbx_description
1 polymer ?
#
loop_
_entity_poly.entity_id
_entity_poly.type
_entity_poly.pdbx_seq_one_letter_code
_entity_poly.pdbx_strand_id
1 'polypeptide(L)'
;MTFNQSVAQGVTALNNAINAQIALGNKVVAFGYSQSATIVNNEINALISAGAPHANDISFVMIGNPNTPDGGILSRFPGFYIPFLDVPFNGATPPNSPYATTIYTAQYDGIANAPRYPLNILSDINAFMGYFYVHNTYPTLSASEIANAVPLPTSPGYAGNTQYYMLLTQDLPLVQPIRDIPYAGPPIADLFQPQLRVLVDLGYADYGPNYANVPTPAGLLSIPNPFAVGYYLALGSLQAPYAAAVEIGVEAGFWGPEWFPRPIRGFRPSIRACISISASPR
;
A
#
# COMPACT_ATOMS: atom_id res chain seq x y z
N MET A 1 -3.49 -25.68 11.17
CA MET A 1 -2.43 -24.84 11.77
C MET A 1 -2.97 -23.43 11.86
N THR A 2 -2.83 -22.77 12.99
CA THR A 2 -3.29 -21.38 13.14
C THR A 2 -2.31 -20.39 12.49
N PHE A 3 -2.69 -19.12 12.36
CA PHE A 3 -1.81 -18.09 11.79
C PHE A 3 -0.51 -17.96 12.61
N ASN A 4 -0.61 -17.76 13.92
CA ASN A 4 0.57 -17.58 14.77
C ASN A 4 1.47 -18.82 14.81
N GLN A 5 0.88 -20.03 14.82
CA GLN A 5 1.66 -21.27 14.72
C GLN A 5 2.46 -21.34 13.41
N SER A 6 1.83 -20.99 12.29
CA SER A 6 2.47 -20.97 10.98
C SER A 6 3.59 -19.93 10.91
N VAL A 7 3.35 -18.73 11.44
CA VAL A 7 4.36 -17.67 11.51
C VAL A 7 5.54 -18.09 12.39
N ALA A 8 5.31 -18.64 13.57
CA ALA A 8 6.40 -19.06 14.48
C ALA A 8 7.27 -20.17 13.87
N GLN A 9 6.66 -21.17 13.22
CA GLN A 9 7.39 -22.20 12.49
C GLN A 9 8.19 -21.59 11.31
N GLY A 10 7.58 -20.67 10.58
CA GLY A 10 8.21 -19.95 9.48
C GLY A 10 9.43 -19.13 9.91
N VAL A 11 9.37 -18.44 11.05
CA VAL A 11 10.51 -17.69 11.62
C VAL A 11 11.66 -18.64 11.92
N THR A 12 11.37 -19.78 12.57
CA THR A 12 12.39 -20.79 12.88
C THR A 12 13.05 -21.33 11.61
N ALA A 13 12.24 -21.64 10.58
CA ALA A 13 12.75 -22.12 9.30
C ALA A 13 13.59 -21.05 8.57
N LEU A 14 13.14 -19.80 8.56
CA LEU A 14 13.85 -18.68 7.96
C LEU A 14 15.20 -18.44 8.65
N ASN A 15 15.22 -18.38 9.98
CA ASN A 15 16.45 -18.20 10.76
C ASN A 15 17.47 -19.31 10.48
N ASN A 16 17.03 -20.57 10.46
CA ASN A 16 17.89 -21.71 10.13
C ASN A 16 18.47 -21.59 8.71
N ALA A 17 17.66 -21.18 7.74
CA ALA A 17 18.10 -21.00 6.35
C ALA A 17 19.11 -19.85 6.21
N ILE A 18 18.87 -18.71 6.86
CA ILE A 18 19.79 -17.57 6.91
C ILE A 18 21.13 -18.02 7.49
N ASN A 19 21.12 -18.65 8.66
CA ASN A 19 22.35 -19.07 9.33
C ASN A 19 23.13 -20.12 8.52
N ALA A 20 22.43 -21.05 7.86
CA ALA A 20 23.08 -22.02 6.99
C ALA A 20 23.80 -21.34 5.81
N GLN A 21 23.19 -20.34 5.17
CA GLN A 21 23.82 -19.60 4.07
C GLN A 21 24.97 -18.72 4.54
N ILE A 22 24.82 -18.04 5.67
CA ILE A 22 25.88 -17.22 6.28
C ILE A 22 27.09 -18.08 6.68
N ALA A 23 26.87 -19.28 7.21
CA ALA A 23 27.94 -20.22 7.54
C ALA A 23 28.74 -20.69 6.30
N LEU A 24 28.13 -20.64 5.11
CA LEU A 24 28.80 -20.90 3.83
C LEU A 24 29.51 -19.66 3.25
N GLY A 25 29.43 -18.51 3.93
CA GLY A 25 30.00 -17.24 3.47
C GLY A 25 29.15 -16.52 2.41
N ASN A 26 27.89 -16.93 2.22
CA ASN A 26 26.99 -16.30 1.26
C ASN A 26 26.31 -15.06 1.86
N LYS A 27 25.97 -14.09 1.00
CA LYS A 27 25.02 -13.03 1.33
C LYS A 27 23.59 -13.47 1.07
N VAL A 28 22.66 -13.04 1.92
CA VAL A 28 21.27 -13.50 1.92
C VAL A 28 20.31 -12.35 1.60
N VAL A 29 19.40 -12.60 0.67
CA VAL A 29 18.19 -11.79 0.46
C VAL A 29 17.00 -12.64 0.86
N ALA A 30 16.34 -12.30 1.96
CA ALA A 30 15.13 -12.98 2.40
C ALA A 30 13.90 -12.25 1.84
N PHE A 31 13.03 -13.00 1.17
CA PHE A 31 11.82 -12.48 0.53
C PHE A 31 10.57 -12.94 1.28
N GLY A 32 9.62 -12.01 1.50
CA GLY A 32 8.34 -12.29 2.13
C GLY A 32 7.17 -11.70 1.37
N TYR A 33 6.09 -12.47 1.25
CA TYR A 33 4.81 -12.08 0.68
C TYR A 33 3.65 -12.42 1.62
N SER A 34 2.77 -11.44 1.89
CA SER A 34 1.59 -11.63 2.75
C SER A 34 1.98 -12.17 4.13
N GLN A 35 1.46 -13.32 4.57
CA GLN A 35 1.85 -13.95 5.84
C GLN A 35 3.37 -14.17 5.97
N SER A 36 4.08 -14.51 4.88
CA SER A 36 5.54 -14.68 4.93
C SER A 36 6.30 -13.36 5.06
N ALA A 37 5.67 -12.23 4.71
CA ALA A 37 6.19 -10.93 5.10
C ALA A 37 6.08 -10.72 6.63
N THR A 38 5.02 -11.20 7.29
CA THR A 38 4.97 -11.22 8.77
C THR A 38 6.03 -12.13 9.38
N ILE A 39 6.38 -13.24 8.73
CA ILE A 39 7.53 -14.07 9.14
C ILE A 39 8.83 -13.25 9.07
N VAL A 40 9.08 -12.58 7.95
CA VAL A 40 10.25 -11.70 7.78
C VAL A 40 10.28 -10.59 8.83
N ASN A 41 9.14 -9.96 9.12
CA ASN A 41 9.01 -8.95 10.18
C ASN A 41 9.47 -9.50 11.55
N ASN A 42 9.01 -10.69 11.91
CA ASN A 42 9.34 -11.30 13.19
C ASN A 42 10.81 -11.72 13.24
N GLU A 43 11.38 -12.18 12.12
CA GLU A 43 12.80 -12.48 12.02
C GLU A 43 13.67 -11.21 12.18
N ILE A 44 13.31 -10.11 11.53
CA ILE A 44 14.00 -8.81 11.71
C ILE A 44 14.01 -8.42 13.19
N ASN A 45 12.87 -8.54 13.88
CA ASN A 45 12.78 -8.25 15.31
C ASN A 45 13.66 -9.18 16.17
N ALA A 46 13.68 -10.48 15.84
CA ALA A 46 14.51 -11.47 16.54
C ALA A 46 16.01 -11.18 16.35
N LEU A 47 16.42 -10.86 15.11
CA LEU A 47 17.80 -10.50 14.77
C LEU A 47 18.24 -9.20 15.47
N ILE A 48 17.41 -8.16 15.47
CA ILE A 48 17.68 -6.92 16.22
C ILE A 48 17.86 -7.23 17.72
N SER A 49 16.97 -8.05 18.29
CA SER A 49 17.03 -8.44 19.71
C SER A 49 18.29 -9.24 20.04
N ALA A 50 18.85 -9.97 19.06
CA ALA A 50 20.11 -10.70 19.18
C ALA A 50 21.36 -9.82 18.97
N GLY A 51 21.22 -8.49 18.86
CA GLY A 51 22.33 -7.57 18.65
C GLY A 51 22.65 -7.29 17.18
N ALA A 52 21.71 -7.58 16.28
CA ALA A 52 21.81 -7.35 14.83
C ALA A 52 23.03 -8.00 14.14
N PRO A 53 23.21 -9.32 14.25
CA PRO A 53 24.33 -10.01 13.61
C PRO A 53 24.26 -9.92 12.08
N HIS A 54 25.42 -9.89 11.41
CA HIS A 54 25.52 -9.94 9.95
C HIS A 54 24.71 -8.86 9.18
N ALA A 55 24.56 -7.66 9.76
CA ALA A 55 23.77 -6.58 9.16
C ALA A 55 24.17 -6.19 7.72
N ASN A 56 25.42 -6.42 7.33
CA ASN A 56 25.93 -6.14 5.99
C ASN A 56 25.76 -7.29 4.98
N ASP A 57 25.39 -8.48 5.46
CA ASP A 57 25.28 -9.70 4.66
C ASP A 57 23.84 -10.19 4.51
N ILE A 58 22.90 -9.62 5.27
CA ILE A 58 21.47 -9.95 5.23
C ILE A 58 20.67 -8.73 4.76
N SER A 59 19.75 -8.97 3.83
CA SER A 59 18.78 -7.98 3.37
C SER A 59 17.39 -8.60 3.19
N PHE A 60 16.36 -7.75 3.20
CA PHE A 60 14.97 -8.17 3.18
C PHE A 60 14.18 -7.49 2.06
N VAL A 61 13.30 -8.23 1.42
CA VAL A 61 12.30 -7.71 0.47
C VAL A 61 10.93 -8.22 0.88
N MET A 62 9.97 -7.30 1.03
CA MET A 62 8.63 -7.63 1.49
C MET A 62 7.60 -7.04 0.53
N ILE A 63 6.64 -7.87 0.09
CA ILE A 63 5.50 -7.45 -0.73
C ILE A 63 4.20 -7.78 0.00
N GLY A 64 3.18 -6.91 -0.11
CA GLY A 64 1.91 -7.15 0.57
C GLY A 64 2.08 -7.31 2.08
N ASN A 65 3.00 -6.55 2.69
CA ASN A 65 3.41 -6.71 4.08
C ASN A 65 2.28 -6.28 5.06
N PRO A 66 1.69 -7.21 5.84
CA PRO A 66 0.69 -6.88 6.85
C PRO A 66 1.22 -5.99 7.97
N ASN A 67 2.55 -5.91 8.13
CA ASN A 67 3.25 -5.13 9.13
C ASN A 67 3.83 -3.81 8.57
N THR A 68 3.42 -3.36 7.37
CA THR A 68 3.85 -2.07 6.82
C THR A 68 3.58 -0.95 7.84
N PRO A 69 4.55 -0.07 8.18
CA PRO A 69 4.38 0.90 9.28
C PRO A 69 3.19 1.84 9.10
N ASP A 70 3.00 2.36 7.89
CA ASP A 70 1.79 3.08 7.52
C ASP A 70 0.99 2.28 6.50
N GLY A 71 -0.05 1.59 6.96
CA GLY A 71 -0.99 0.85 6.11
C GLY A 71 -1.11 -0.64 6.43
N GLY A 72 -0.16 -1.27 7.11
CA GLY A 72 -0.28 -2.69 7.44
C GLY A 72 -1.46 -2.96 8.37
N ILE A 73 -2.33 -3.93 8.06
CA ILE A 73 -3.47 -4.25 8.93
C ILE A 73 -3.01 -4.64 10.34
N LEU A 74 -1.89 -5.37 10.47
CA LEU A 74 -1.32 -5.78 11.76
C LEU A 74 -0.58 -4.65 12.49
N SER A 75 -0.33 -3.51 11.81
CA SER A 75 0.24 -2.31 12.42
C SER A 75 -0.80 -1.24 12.77
N ARG A 76 -2.01 -1.29 12.17
CA ARG A 76 -3.10 -0.33 12.43
C ARG A 76 -3.69 -0.44 13.84
N PHE A 77 -3.78 -1.64 14.41
CA PHE A 77 -4.38 -1.88 15.73
C PHE A 77 -3.42 -2.61 16.67
N PRO A 78 -2.28 -1.99 17.04
CA PRO A 78 -1.24 -2.68 17.81
C PRO A 78 -1.80 -3.19 19.15
N GLY A 79 -1.54 -4.46 19.46
CA GLY A 79 -2.03 -5.12 20.68
C GLY A 79 -3.44 -5.74 20.56
N PHE A 80 -4.14 -5.54 19.44
CA PHE A 80 -5.35 -6.30 19.14
C PHE A 80 -5.02 -7.76 18.81
N TYR A 81 -5.97 -8.66 19.06
CA TYR A 81 -5.81 -10.09 18.82
C TYR A 81 -7.14 -10.70 18.40
N ILE A 82 -7.13 -11.51 17.35
CA ILE A 82 -8.32 -12.24 16.88
C ILE A 82 -8.27 -13.67 17.42
N PRO A 83 -9.04 -14.03 18.46
CA PRO A 83 -8.84 -15.31 19.16
C PRO A 83 -9.06 -16.55 18.32
N PHE A 84 -10.09 -16.55 17.46
CA PHE A 84 -10.44 -17.72 16.65
C PHE A 84 -9.50 -17.97 15.47
N LEU A 85 -8.82 -16.91 15.00
CA LEU A 85 -7.86 -17.00 13.91
C LEU A 85 -6.40 -17.05 14.41
N ASP A 86 -6.18 -16.77 15.71
CA ASP A 86 -4.88 -16.67 16.36
C ASP A 86 -3.95 -15.69 15.60
N VAL A 87 -4.46 -14.48 15.37
CA VAL A 87 -3.76 -13.41 14.65
C VAL A 87 -3.45 -12.28 15.64
N PRO A 88 -2.19 -12.16 16.10
CA PRO A 88 -1.75 -11.01 16.88
C PRO A 88 -1.44 -9.83 15.98
N PHE A 89 -1.91 -8.65 16.35
CA PHE A 89 -1.54 -7.39 15.70
C PHE A 89 -0.24 -6.92 16.34
N ASN A 90 0.84 -7.54 15.86
CA ASN A 90 2.20 -7.48 16.39
C ASN A 90 2.98 -6.22 15.96
N GLY A 91 2.31 -5.21 15.43
CA GLY A 91 2.88 -3.90 15.18
C GLY A 91 3.58 -3.76 13.84
N ALA A 92 4.34 -2.68 13.70
CA ALA A 92 5.01 -2.31 12.46
C ALA A 92 6.38 -3.00 12.31
N THR A 93 6.78 -3.26 11.06
CA THR A 93 8.17 -3.58 10.72
C THR A 93 9.08 -2.45 11.19
N PRO A 94 10.12 -2.74 12.00
CA PRO A 94 10.96 -1.71 12.59
C PRO A 94 11.59 -0.82 11.50
N PRO A 95 11.25 0.47 11.43
CA PRO A 95 11.77 1.34 10.37
C PRO A 95 13.28 1.52 10.49
N ASN A 96 13.80 1.59 11.72
CA ASN A 96 15.23 1.78 12.01
C ASN A 96 16.00 0.45 12.12
N SER A 97 15.55 -0.59 11.42
CA SER A 97 16.31 -1.83 11.29
C SER A 97 17.70 -1.54 10.67
N PRO A 98 18.79 -2.14 11.19
CA PRO A 98 20.11 -2.02 10.59
C PRO A 98 20.22 -2.81 9.27
N TYR A 99 19.31 -3.77 9.02
CA TYR A 99 19.29 -4.56 7.80
C TYR A 99 18.64 -3.79 6.65
N ALA A 100 19.27 -3.82 5.47
CA ALA A 100 18.70 -3.26 4.26
C ALA A 100 17.35 -3.94 3.96
N THR A 101 16.27 -3.16 3.89
CA THR A 101 14.91 -3.67 3.73
C THR A 101 14.19 -2.90 2.64
N THR A 102 13.49 -3.58 1.74
CA THR A 102 12.63 -2.95 0.72
C THR A 102 11.21 -3.46 0.87
N ILE A 103 10.25 -2.54 1.00
CA ILE A 103 8.83 -2.88 1.14
C ILE A 103 8.07 -2.31 -0.06
N TYR A 104 7.39 -3.19 -0.79
CA TYR A 104 6.46 -2.83 -1.86
C TYR A 104 5.02 -3.08 -1.40
N THR A 105 4.19 -2.05 -1.50
CA THR A 105 2.78 -2.11 -1.12
C THR A 105 1.93 -1.70 -2.31
N ALA A 106 0.92 -2.49 -2.65
CA ALA A 106 -0.07 -2.12 -3.64
C ALA A 106 -1.12 -1.20 -3.01
N GLN A 107 -1.50 -0.16 -3.75
CA GLN A 107 -2.51 0.78 -3.29
C GLN A 107 -3.84 0.06 -3.06
N TYR A 108 -4.50 0.36 -1.94
CA TYR A 108 -5.77 -0.27 -1.53
C TYR A 108 -5.72 -1.77 -1.25
N ASP A 109 -4.53 -2.37 -1.21
CA ASP A 109 -4.39 -3.71 -0.68
C ASP A 109 -4.90 -3.74 0.77
N GLY A 110 -6.01 -4.45 1.03
CA GLY A 110 -6.63 -4.47 2.35
C GLY A 110 -5.78 -5.04 3.48
N ILE A 111 -4.68 -5.73 3.15
CA ILE A 111 -3.74 -6.30 4.12
C ILE A 111 -2.55 -5.38 4.35
N ALA A 112 -1.97 -4.83 3.29
CA ALA A 112 -0.74 -4.05 3.36
C ALA A 112 -0.95 -2.52 3.33
N ASN A 113 -2.14 -2.09 2.93
CA ASN A 113 -2.59 -0.72 2.80
C ASN A 113 -4.05 -0.59 3.30
N ALA A 114 -4.29 -0.94 4.55
CA ALA A 114 -5.54 -0.71 5.26
C ALA A 114 -5.76 0.80 5.54
N PRO A 115 -7.01 1.27 5.46
CA PRO A 115 -7.39 2.65 5.78
C PRO A 115 -6.90 3.06 7.18
N ARG A 116 -6.52 4.32 7.31
CA ARG A 116 -6.18 4.94 8.60
C ARG A 116 -7.43 5.27 9.42
N TYR A 117 -8.56 5.54 8.76
CA TYR A 117 -9.81 5.99 9.38
C TYR A 117 -10.96 5.00 9.15
N PRO A 118 -11.18 4.02 10.05
CA PRO A 118 -12.20 2.97 9.90
C PRO A 118 -13.66 3.43 10.00
N LEU A 119 -13.91 4.73 10.18
CA LEU A 119 -15.26 5.30 10.05
C LEU A 119 -15.55 5.75 8.61
N ASN A 120 -14.55 5.75 7.72
CA ASN A 120 -14.77 5.97 6.31
C ASN A 120 -15.14 4.64 5.63
N ILE A 121 -16.44 4.32 5.71
CA ILE A 121 -17.01 3.05 5.22
C ILE A 121 -16.65 2.78 3.76
N LEU A 122 -16.59 3.80 2.90
CA LEU A 122 -16.20 3.60 1.49
C LEU A 122 -14.75 3.11 1.38
N SER A 123 -13.86 3.63 2.22
CA SER A 123 -12.46 3.21 2.28
C SER A 123 -12.32 1.78 2.76
N ASP A 124 -13.11 1.41 3.77
CA ASP A 124 -13.10 0.07 4.36
C ASP A 124 -13.64 -0.97 3.37
N ILE A 125 -14.75 -0.67 2.69
CA ILE A 125 -15.26 -1.55 1.63
C ILE A 125 -14.23 -1.64 0.51
N ASN A 126 -13.64 -0.52 0.08
CA ASN A 126 -12.62 -0.55 -0.96
C ASN A 126 -11.39 -1.39 -0.57
N ALA A 127 -10.93 -1.30 0.67
CA ALA A 127 -9.83 -2.11 1.19
C ALA A 127 -10.20 -3.60 1.27
N PHE A 128 -11.41 -3.91 1.74
CA PHE A 128 -11.94 -5.28 1.74
C PHE A 128 -11.97 -5.86 0.34
N MET A 129 -12.45 -5.10 -0.64
CA MET A 129 -12.41 -5.51 -2.05
C MET A 129 -10.97 -5.63 -2.56
N GLY A 130 -10.07 -4.76 -2.10
CA GLY A 130 -8.65 -4.82 -2.41
C GLY A 130 -7.97 -6.11 -1.94
N TYR A 131 -8.43 -6.76 -0.87
CA TYR A 131 -7.96 -8.10 -0.53
C TYR A 131 -8.22 -9.11 -1.67
N PHE A 132 -9.39 -9.07 -2.29
CA PHE A 132 -9.74 -10.01 -3.36
C PHE A 132 -9.08 -9.65 -4.70
N TYR A 133 -9.11 -8.36 -5.06
CA TYR A 133 -8.75 -7.89 -6.41
C TYR A 133 -7.33 -7.32 -6.53
N VAL A 134 -6.66 -6.98 -5.43
CA VAL A 134 -5.31 -6.37 -5.43
C VAL A 134 -4.29 -7.22 -4.71
N HIS A 135 -4.61 -7.74 -3.51
CA HIS A 135 -3.61 -8.44 -2.69
C HIS A 135 -2.98 -9.63 -3.40
N ASN A 136 -3.71 -10.31 -4.29
CA ASN A 136 -3.24 -11.50 -5.01
C ASN A 136 -2.45 -11.19 -6.30
N THR A 137 -2.29 -9.93 -6.69
CA THR A 137 -1.72 -9.56 -8.00
C THR A 137 -0.20 -9.38 -7.98
N TYR A 138 0.45 -9.33 -6.81
CA TYR A 138 1.91 -9.13 -6.76
C TYR A 138 2.71 -10.14 -7.60
N PRO A 139 2.40 -11.46 -7.62
CA PRO A 139 3.14 -12.43 -8.42
C PRO A 139 3.01 -12.23 -9.95
N THR A 140 2.00 -11.47 -10.39
CA THR A 140 1.75 -11.21 -11.81
C THR A 140 2.27 -9.86 -12.28
N LEU A 141 2.88 -9.07 -11.39
CA LEU A 141 3.46 -7.77 -11.75
C LEU A 141 4.64 -7.95 -12.69
N SER A 142 4.64 -7.16 -13.75
CA SER A 142 5.75 -7.06 -14.69
C SER A 142 6.93 -6.28 -14.09
N ALA A 143 8.12 -6.51 -14.64
CA ALA A 143 9.32 -5.76 -14.25
C ALA A 143 9.14 -4.24 -14.45
N SER A 144 8.40 -3.82 -15.47
CA SER A 144 8.10 -2.40 -15.71
C SER A 144 7.16 -1.83 -14.66
N GLU A 145 6.16 -2.58 -14.18
CA GLU A 145 5.28 -2.12 -13.08
C GLU A 145 6.06 -1.94 -11.78
N ILE A 146 6.97 -2.88 -11.47
CA ILE A 146 7.86 -2.77 -10.30
C ILE A 146 8.81 -1.58 -10.45
N ALA A 147 9.41 -1.39 -11.62
CA ALA A 147 10.31 -0.26 -11.90
C ALA A 147 9.62 1.11 -11.81
N ASN A 148 8.31 1.16 -12.07
CA ASN A 148 7.49 2.36 -11.96
C ASN A 148 6.80 2.52 -10.58
N ALA A 149 7.16 1.69 -9.59
CA ALA A 149 6.65 1.85 -8.23
C ALA A 149 7.09 3.19 -7.65
N VAL A 150 6.15 3.88 -7.00
CA VAL A 150 6.37 5.24 -6.49
C VAL A 150 7.14 5.17 -5.17
N PRO A 151 8.33 5.79 -5.05
CA PRO A 151 9.03 5.87 -3.77
C PRO A 151 8.24 6.73 -2.78
N LEU A 152 8.11 6.26 -1.54
CA LEU A 152 7.38 6.95 -0.48
C LEU A 152 8.35 7.76 0.39
N PRO A 153 8.03 9.03 0.75
CA PRO A 153 8.91 9.80 1.59
C PRO A 153 8.93 9.22 3.00
N THR A 154 10.08 9.39 3.63
CA THR A 154 10.33 9.07 5.02
C THR A 154 10.42 10.37 5.83
N SER A 155 10.30 10.27 7.15
CA SER A 155 10.34 11.43 8.03
C SER A 155 11.69 12.16 7.96
N PRO A 156 11.72 13.49 8.15
CA PRO A 156 12.96 14.26 8.12
C PRO A 156 14.00 13.70 9.10
N GLY A 157 15.23 13.55 8.63
CA GLY A 157 16.31 12.97 9.44
C GLY A 157 16.27 11.45 9.59
N TYR A 158 15.39 10.75 8.87
CA TYR A 158 15.36 9.30 8.87
C TYR A 158 16.68 8.71 8.36
N ALA A 159 17.33 7.92 9.21
CA ALA A 159 18.61 7.26 8.96
C ALA A 159 18.50 5.72 8.92
N GLY A 160 17.29 5.19 8.84
CA GLY A 160 17.06 3.74 8.75
C GLY A 160 17.32 3.20 7.35
N ASN A 161 17.52 1.88 7.27
CA ASN A 161 17.88 1.18 6.02
C ASN A 161 16.65 0.60 5.27
N THR A 162 15.43 1.04 5.62
CA THR A 162 14.20 0.58 4.96
C THR A 162 13.75 1.56 3.89
N GLN A 163 13.54 1.06 2.67
CA GLN A 163 12.95 1.76 1.53
C GLN A 163 11.50 1.32 1.32
N TYR A 164 10.63 2.26 0.96
CA TYR A 164 9.19 2.03 0.82
C TYR A 164 8.71 2.46 -0.56
N TYR A 165 7.97 1.57 -1.22
CA TYR A 165 7.46 1.79 -2.57
C TYR A 165 5.97 1.46 -2.64
N MET A 166 5.21 2.27 -3.38
CA MET A 166 3.80 2.07 -3.65
C MET A 166 3.57 1.70 -5.12
N LEU A 167 2.89 0.58 -5.35
CA LEU A 167 2.37 0.18 -6.64
C LEU A 167 0.94 0.74 -6.76
N LEU A 168 0.74 1.81 -7.54
CA LEU A 168 -0.59 2.41 -7.64
C LEU A 168 -1.53 1.53 -8.48
N THR A 169 -2.81 1.50 -8.10
CA THR A 169 -3.85 0.79 -8.86
C THR A 169 -4.57 1.75 -9.79
N GLN A 170 -4.85 1.29 -11.01
CA GLN A 170 -5.63 2.09 -11.96
C GLN A 170 -7.10 2.15 -11.55
N ASP A 171 -7.65 1.00 -11.18
CA ASP A 171 -9.05 0.87 -10.78
C ASP A 171 -9.21 0.84 -9.27
N LEU A 172 -10.35 1.37 -8.82
CA LEU A 172 -10.79 1.20 -7.44
C LEU A 172 -11.31 -0.22 -7.26
N PRO A 173 -10.77 -1.01 -6.31
CA PRO A 173 -11.30 -2.33 -6.03
C PRO A 173 -12.80 -2.35 -5.72
N LEU A 174 -13.33 -1.28 -5.09
CA LEU A 174 -14.76 -1.13 -4.80
C LEU A 174 -15.66 -1.20 -6.04
N VAL A 175 -15.20 -0.70 -7.18
CA VAL A 175 -16.02 -0.67 -8.41
C VAL A 175 -15.79 -1.89 -9.30
N GLN A 176 -14.86 -2.77 -8.94
CA GLN A 176 -14.52 -3.93 -9.75
C GLN A 176 -15.72 -4.86 -10.03
N PRO A 177 -16.63 -5.16 -9.07
CA PRO A 177 -17.81 -5.96 -9.38
C PRO A 177 -18.74 -5.33 -10.43
N ILE A 178 -18.76 -4.00 -10.53
CA ILE A 178 -19.51 -3.31 -11.58
C ILE A 178 -18.80 -3.53 -12.91
N ARG A 179 -17.46 -3.40 -12.96
CA ARG A 179 -16.65 -3.65 -14.17
C ARG A 179 -16.77 -5.08 -14.68
N ASP A 180 -16.95 -6.03 -13.78
CA ASP A 180 -17.11 -7.45 -14.11
C ASP A 180 -18.43 -7.73 -14.87
N ILE A 181 -19.39 -6.78 -14.92
CA ILE A 181 -20.60 -6.87 -15.74
C ILE A 181 -20.23 -6.64 -17.22
N PRO A 182 -20.40 -7.64 -18.11
CA PRO A 182 -19.97 -7.51 -19.50
C PRO A 182 -20.64 -6.34 -20.23
N TYR A 183 -19.86 -5.64 -21.04
CA TYR A 183 -20.25 -4.52 -21.92
C TYR A 183 -20.72 -3.24 -21.20
N ALA A 184 -21.65 -3.34 -20.26
CA ALA A 184 -22.23 -2.18 -19.57
C ALA A 184 -21.42 -1.76 -18.32
N GLY A 185 -20.71 -2.70 -17.70
CA GLY A 185 -20.00 -2.50 -16.43
C GLY A 185 -18.87 -1.46 -16.50
N PRO A 186 -17.89 -1.63 -17.40
CA PRO A 186 -16.75 -0.70 -17.50
C PRO A 186 -17.14 0.78 -17.66
N PRO A 187 -18.04 1.18 -18.59
CA PRO A 187 -18.38 2.59 -18.73
C PRO A 187 -19.15 3.15 -17.53
N ILE A 188 -19.98 2.33 -16.87
CA ILE A 188 -20.68 2.74 -15.64
C ILE A 188 -19.66 2.96 -14.52
N ALA A 189 -18.73 2.05 -14.33
CA ALA A 189 -17.71 2.16 -13.29
C ALA A 189 -16.76 3.34 -13.56
N ASP A 190 -16.41 3.63 -14.81
CA ASP A 190 -15.61 4.80 -15.18
C ASP A 190 -16.32 6.13 -14.95
N LEU A 191 -17.65 6.15 -15.00
CA LEU A 191 -18.45 7.32 -14.68
C LEU A 191 -18.40 7.67 -13.18
N PHE A 192 -18.31 6.67 -12.28
CA PHE A 192 -18.36 6.90 -10.83
C PHE A 192 -16.99 6.83 -10.13
N GLN A 193 -16.04 6.10 -10.72
CA GLN A 193 -14.72 5.88 -10.14
C GLN A 193 -13.99 7.17 -9.75
N PRO A 194 -13.99 8.26 -10.54
CA PRO A 194 -13.24 9.47 -10.18
C PRO A 194 -13.70 10.07 -8.84
N GLN A 195 -15.00 10.20 -8.61
CA GLN A 195 -15.57 10.76 -7.38
C GLN A 195 -15.41 9.77 -6.22
N LEU A 196 -15.67 8.48 -6.46
CA LEU A 196 -15.47 7.45 -5.43
C LEU A 196 -14.02 7.39 -4.97
N ARG A 197 -13.05 7.57 -5.87
CA ARG A 197 -11.62 7.58 -5.54
C ARG A 197 -11.30 8.70 -4.57
N VAL A 198 -11.84 9.90 -4.80
CA VAL A 198 -11.67 11.02 -3.86
C VAL A 198 -12.19 10.66 -2.48
N LEU A 199 -13.40 10.09 -2.39
CA LEU A 199 -14.04 9.75 -1.10
C LEU A 199 -13.33 8.59 -0.37
N VAL A 200 -12.87 7.59 -1.12
CA VAL A 200 -12.06 6.47 -0.61
C VAL A 200 -10.72 6.97 -0.11
N ASP A 201 -10.04 7.86 -0.83
CA ASP A 201 -8.72 8.33 -0.39
C ASP A 201 -8.77 9.14 0.92
N LEU A 202 -9.92 9.71 1.30
CA LEU A 202 -10.10 10.40 2.60
C LEU A 202 -9.87 9.46 3.80
N GLY A 203 -10.04 8.15 3.63
CA GLY A 203 -9.80 7.17 4.69
C GLY A 203 -8.32 6.83 4.90
N TYR A 204 -7.43 7.23 3.99
CA TYR A 204 -6.02 6.82 4.00
C TYR A 204 -5.06 7.89 4.53
N ALA A 205 -5.46 9.16 4.47
CA ALA A 205 -4.60 10.28 4.83
C ALA A 205 -5.36 11.34 5.64
N ASP A 206 -4.61 12.07 6.45
CA ASP A 206 -5.06 13.29 7.13
C ASP A 206 -4.40 14.54 6.54
N TYR A 207 -4.77 15.71 7.06
CA TYR A 207 -4.03 16.94 6.82
C TYR A 207 -2.58 16.85 7.31
N GLY A 208 -1.61 17.14 6.43
CA GLY A 208 -0.17 17.13 6.72
C GLY A 208 0.60 15.94 6.12
N PRO A 209 1.94 15.93 6.22
CA PRO A 209 2.75 14.91 5.60
C PRO A 209 2.56 13.54 6.28
N ASN A 210 2.31 12.50 5.48
CA ASN A 210 2.35 11.11 5.92
C ASN A 210 3.69 10.50 5.48
N TYR A 211 4.40 9.88 6.43
CA TYR A 211 5.71 9.29 6.21
C TYR A 211 5.64 7.77 6.34
N ALA A 212 6.14 7.06 5.33
CA ALA A 212 5.96 5.60 5.24
C ALA A 212 6.69 4.81 6.34
N ASN A 213 7.73 5.41 6.93
CA ASN A 213 8.52 4.82 8.00
C ASN A 213 7.96 5.09 9.40
N VAL A 214 6.90 5.89 9.55
CA VAL A 214 6.31 6.20 10.86
C VAL A 214 5.15 5.23 11.11
N PRO A 215 5.24 4.34 12.13
CA PRO A 215 4.11 3.49 12.51
C PRO A 215 2.88 4.35 12.78
N THR A 216 1.82 4.11 12.01
CA THR A 216 0.61 4.94 12.04
C THR A 216 -0.60 4.07 12.40
N PRO A 217 -1.01 4.03 13.68
CA PRO A 217 -2.22 3.32 14.09
C PRO A 217 -3.49 3.91 13.46
N ALA A 218 -4.59 3.18 13.52
CA ALA A 218 -5.90 3.66 13.12
C ALA A 218 -6.34 4.85 13.98
N GLY A 219 -6.92 5.86 13.35
CA GLY A 219 -7.57 7.01 13.98
C GLY A 219 -9.09 6.95 13.84
N LEU A 220 -9.81 7.70 14.68
CA LEU A 220 -11.27 7.71 14.65
C LEU A 220 -11.83 8.53 13.46
N LEU A 221 -11.34 9.75 13.25
CA LEU A 221 -11.85 10.68 12.23
C LEU A 221 -10.70 11.34 11.49
N SER A 222 -10.87 11.52 10.17
CA SER A 222 -10.02 12.35 9.33
C SER A 222 -10.49 13.80 9.38
N ILE A 223 -9.57 14.77 9.32
CA ILE A 223 -9.91 16.19 9.09
C ILE A 223 -9.33 16.58 7.72
N PRO A 224 -10.05 16.29 6.62
CA PRO A 224 -9.52 16.55 5.28
C PRO A 224 -9.50 18.04 4.96
N ASN A 225 -8.61 18.46 4.07
CA ASN A 225 -8.61 19.83 3.54
C ASN A 225 -9.84 20.04 2.63
N PRO A 226 -10.83 20.86 3.02
CA PRO A 226 -12.09 20.99 2.28
C PRO A 226 -11.88 21.58 0.87
N PHE A 227 -10.86 22.43 0.67
CA PHE A 227 -10.55 22.98 -0.65
C PHE A 227 -9.95 21.93 -1.59
N ALA A 228 -9.08 21.07 -1.07
CA ALA A 228 -8.53 19.96 -1.85
C ALA A 228 -9.63 18.97 -2.24
N VAL A 229 -10.51 18.61 -1.28
CA VAL A 229 -11.65 17.74 -1.55
C VAL A 229 -12.56 18.34 -2.62
N GLY A 230 -12.96 19.60 -2.47
CA GLY A 230 -13.80 20.29 -3.45
C GLY A 230 -13.16 20.35 -4.84
N TYR A 231 -11.87 20.66 -4.92
CA TYR A 231 -11.12 20.69 -6.18
C TYR A 231 -11.11 19.33 -6.88
N TYR A 232 -10.78 18.24 -6.16
CA TYR A 232 -10.72 16.92 -6.77
C TYR A 232 -12.10 16.34 -7.11
N LEU A 233 -13.15 16.66 -6.34
CA LEU A 233 -14.52 16.31 -6.72
C LEU A 233 -14.96 17.03 -7.99
N ALA A 234 -14.61 18.31 -8.15
CA ALA A 234 -14.89 19.07 -9.36
C ALA A 234 -14.13 18.49 -10.57
N LEU A 235 -12.83 18.21 -10.43
CA LEU A 235 -12.04 17.54 -11.46
C LEU A 235 -12.61 16.19 -11.85
N GLY A 236 -12.96 15.35 -10.86
CA GLY A 236 -13.55 14.03 -11.12
C GLY A 236 -14.87 14.12 -11.86
N SER A 237 -15.71 15.11 -11.53
CA SER A 237 -16.97 15.38 -12.22
C SER A 237 -16.79 15.80 -13.68
N LEU A 238 -15.71 16.52 -13.98
CA LEU A 238 -15.35 16.86 -15.34
C LEU A 238 -14.81 15.65 -16.11
N GLN A 239 -14.01 14.79 -15.47
CA GLN A 239 -13.33 13.67 -16.11
C GLN A 239 -14.22 12.44 -16.31
N ALA A 240 -15.16 12.19 -15.41
CA ALA A 240 -16.03 11.02 -15.40
C ALA A 240 -16.78 10.79 -16.74
N PRO A 241 -17.45 11.79 -17.35
CA PRO A 241 -18.11 11.60 -18.64
C PRO A 241 -17.14 11.26 -19.77
N TYR A 242 -15.92 11.82 -19.75
CA TYR A 242 -14.90 11.52 -20.77
C TYR A 242 -14.37 10.09 -20.64
N ALA A 243 -14.08 9.64 -19.42
CA ALA A 243 -13.62 8.28 -19.17
C ALA A 243 -14.65 7.27 -19.67
N ALA A 244 -15.93 7.46 -19.31
CA ALA A 244 -17.02 6.61 -19.78
C ALA A 244 -17.21 6.65 -21.31
N ALA A 245 -17.05 7.81 -21.94
CA ALA A 245 -17.16 7.96 -23.40
C ALA A 245 -16.03 7.25 -24.16
N VAL A 246 -14.79 7.36 -23.67
CA VAL A 246 -13.64 6.64 -24.24
C VAL A 246 -13.83 5.13 -24.12
N GLU A 247 -14.38 4.66 -23.01
CA GLU A 247 -14.61 3.23 -22.76
C GLU A 247 -15.59 2.60 -23.77
N ILE A 248 -16.57 3.36 -24.26
CA ILE A 248 -17.50 2.93 -25.33
C ILE A 248 -16.99 3.25 -26.75
N GLY A 249 -15.72 3.64 -26.91
CA GLY A 249 -15.07 3.84 -28.21
C GLY A 249 -15.31 5.21 -28.86
N VAL A 250 -15.80 6.20 -28.12
CA VAL A 250 -15.91 7.59 -28.62
C VAL A 250 -14.54 8.27 -28.54
N GLU A 251 -13.99 8.66 -29.69
CA GLU A 251 -12.79 9.50 -29.74
C GLU A 251 -13.11 10.84 -29.05
N ALA A 252 -12.36 11.19 -28.00
CA ALA A 252 -12.58 12.39 -27.19
C ALA A 252 -12.21 13.67 -27.98
N GLY A 253 -13.04 14.03 -28.96
CA GLY A 253 -12.75 15.05 -29.97
C GLY A 253 -13.08 16.49 -29.61
N PHE A 254 -13.41 16.82 -28.36
CA PHE A 254 -13.84 18.19 -28.00
C PHE A 254 -12.84 19.01 -27.19
N TRP A 255 -11.88 18.39 -26.51
CA TRP A 255 -10.88 19.08 -25.68
C TRP A 255 -9.53 18.41 -25.81
N GLY A 256 -8.52 19.19 -26.18
CA GLY A 256 -7.18 18.72 -26.39
C GLY A 256 -6.58 18.11 -25.11
N PRO A 257 -5.68 17.14 -25.26
CA PRO A 257 -5.04 16.49 -24.14
C PRO A 257 -4.21 17.38 -23.23
N GLU A 258 -3.82 18.57 -23.68
CA GLU A 258 -3.12 19.56 -22.87
C GLU A 258 -3.91 20.05 -21.64
N TRP A 259 -5.24 19.90 -21.62
CA TRP A 259 -6.09 20.27 -20.47
C TRP A 259 -6.20 19.16 -19.41
N PHE A 260 -5.66 18.00 -19.71
CA PHE A 260 -5.65 16.84 -18.84
C PHE A 260 -4.19 16.45 -18.60
N PRO A 261 -3.69 16.35 -17.36
CA PRO A 261 -2.36 15.77 -17.16
C PRO A 261 -2.37 14.34 -17.75
N ARG A 262 -1.81 14.19 -18.95
CA ARG A 262 -1.83 12.96 -19.76
C ARG A 262 -0.97 11.86 -19.11
N PRO A 263 -1.24 10.56 -19.41
CA PRO A 263 -1.90 10.08 -20.62
C PRO A 263 -3.31 9.49 -20.43
N ILE A 264 -4.08 9.70 -21.48
CA ILE A 264 -5.33 9.02 -21.83
C ILE A 264 -5.11 7.50 -21.68
N ARG A 265 -6.04 6.85 -20.96
CA ARG A 265 -5.92 5.51 -20.35
C ARG A 265 -4.97 5.50 -19.13
N GLY A 266 -5.26 6.32 -18.13
CA GLY A 266 -4.34 6.51 -17.00
C GLY A 266 -4.69 7.67 -16.07
N PHE A 267 -5.90 7.71 -15.51
CA PHE A 267 -6.13 8.61 -14.38
C PHE A 267 -5.44 8.04 -13.13
N ARG A 268 -4.36 8.66 -12.69
CA ARG A 268 -3.71 8.43 -11.37
C ARG A 268 -3.49 9.75 -10.64
N PRO A 269 -4.46 10.18 -9.84
CA PRO A 269 -4.16 10.76 -8.54
C PRO A 269 -4.83 9.84 -7.53
N SER A 270 -4.03 8.96 -6.94
CA SER A 270 -4.25 8.69 -5.54
C SER A 270 -3.97 9.98 -4.80
N ILE A 271 -4.95 10.42 -4.04
CA ILE A 271 -4.76 11.43 -3.02
C ILE A 271 -3.88 10.75 -1.95
N ARG A 272 -2.57 10.78 -2.15
CA ARG A 272 -1.72 11.14 -1.02
C ARG A 272 -2.07 12.59 -0.65
N ALA A 273 -3.23 12.81 -0.04
CA ALA A 273 -3.93 14.11 0.09
C ALA A 273 -3.09 15.26 0.61
N CYS A 274 -1.97 14.96 1.24
CA CYS A 274 -1.05 15.94 1.82
C CYS A 274 0.43 15.55 1.66
N ILE A 275 0.79 14.64 0.76
CA ILE A 275 2.21 14.41 0.48
C ILE A 275 2.72 15.51 -0.45
N SER A 276 3.26 16.53 0.22
CA SER A 276 4.02 17.67 -0.28
C SER A 276 3.21 18.80 -0.93
N ILE A 277 2.60 19.64 -0.11
CA ILE A 277 2.85 21.08 -0.24
C ILE A 277 3.96 21.44 0.77
N SER A 278 5.14 20.83 0.61
CA SER A 278 6.36 21.39 1.17
C SER A 278 6.98 22.23 0.07
N ALA A 279 6.63 23.50 0.07
CA ALA A 279 7.44 24.53 -0.55
C ALA A 279 8.91 24.34 -0.13
N SER A 280 9.84 24.48 -1.07
CA SER A 280 10.96 25.37 -0.77
C SER A 280 11.63 25.93 -2.03
N PRO A 281 12.22 27.12 -1.89
CA PRO A 281 12.48 28.05 -2.98
C PRO A 281 13.81 27.75 -3.66
N ARG A 282 13.85 28.01 -4.97
CA ARG A 282 14.83 28.85 -5.67
C ARG A 282 14.47 28.93 -7.14
#